data_AF-A0A1V4DNR3-F1
#
_entry.id   AF-A0A1V4DNR3-F1
#
_cell.length_a   1.000
_cell.length_b   1.000
_cell.length_c   1.000
_cell.angle_alpha   90.00
_cell.angle_beta   90.00
_cell.angle_gamma   90.00
#
_symmetry.space_group_name_H-M   'P 1'
#
loop_
_entity.id
_entity.type
_entity.pdbx_description
1 polymer ?
#
loop_
_entity_poly.entity_id
_entity_poly.type
_entity_poly.pdbx_seq_one_letter_code
_entity_poly.pdbx_strand_id
1 'polypeptide(L)'
;MLTGVSEERCRQIMFVNRWYAATLLSYRIGSVDRDELLGNLRVLCRGGAFAECWERTAEHRRPLPEDSFGARVGREVDTLLEERVDDPDEWWVVGSPLM
;
A
#
# COMPACT_ATOMS: atom_id res chain seq x y z
N MET A 1 16.83 -2.10 -7.07
CA MET A 1 17.02 -0.74 -6.52
C MET A 1 15.93 0.16 -7.07
N LEU A 2 15.32 1.01 -6.26
CA LEU A 2 14.36 2.05 -6.71
C LEU A 2 15.13 3.13 -7.47
N THR A 3 15.62 2.82 -8.66
CA THR A 3 16.38 3.76 -9.50
C THR A 3 15.45 4.84 -10.03
N GLY A 4 15.90 6.09 -10.01
CA GLY A 4 15.12 7.24 -10.51
C GLY A 4 14.11 7.83 -9.51
N VAL A 5 14.24 7.50 -8.22
CA VAL A 5 13.37 8.00 -7.14
C VAL A 5 14.20 8.83 -6.16
N SER A 6 13.69 9.97 -5.68
CA SER A 6 14.38 10.75 -4.63
C SER A 6 14.53 9.92 -3.36
N GLU A 7 15.52 10.23 -2.51
CA GLU A 7 15.70 9.48 -1.26
C GLU A 7 14.46 9.54 -0.36
N GLU A 8 13.81 10.71 -0.28
CA GLU A 8 12.57 10.90 0.45
C GLU A 8 11.48 9.97 -0.07
N ARG A 9 11.28 9.96 -1.39
CA ARG A 9 10.28 9.11 -2.02
C ARG A 9 10.61 7.63 -1.87
N CYS A 10 11.89 7.26 -1.90
CA CYS A 10 12.36 5.91 -1.60
C CYS A 10 11.95 5.49 -0.18
N ARG A 11 12.13 6.37 0.82
CA ARG A 11 11.68 6.13 2.20
C ARG A 11 10.16 6.00 2.30
N GLN A 12 9.41 6.86 1.62
CA GLN A 12 7.94 6.77 1.55
C GLN A 12 7.49 5.41 0.98
N ILE A 13 8.06 4.97 -0.15
CA ILE A 13 7.77 3.67 -0.78
C ILE A 13 8.08 2.52 0.16
N MET A 14 9.25 2.54 0.83
CA MET A 14 9.60 1.50 1.80
C MET A 14 8.64 1.47 2.99
N PHE A 15 8.24 2.64 3.49
CA PHE A 15 7.30 2.76 4.59
C PHE A 15 5.92 2.19 4.25
N VAL A 16 5.33 2.59 3.12
CA VAL A 16 4.00 2.10 2.73
C VAL A 16 4.01 0.60 2.40
N ASN A 17 5.10 0.07 1.81
CA ASN A 17 5.26 -1.37 1.62
C ASN A 17 5.29 -2.12 2.97
N ARG A 18 6.04 -1.59 3.94
CA ARG A 18 6.11 -2.19 5.28
C ARG A 18 4.77 -2.11 6.01
N TRP A 19 4.06 -1.00 5.91
CA TRP A 19 2.72 -0.84 6.49
C TRP A 19 1.76 -1.84 5.87
N TYR A 20 1.69 -1.93 4.54
CA TYR A 20 0.86 -2.93 3.86
C TYR A 20 1.13 -4.35 4.35
N ALA A 21 2.41 -4.77 4.38
CA ALA A 21 2.79 -6.08 4.88
C ALA A 21 2.39 -6.31 6.36
N ALA A 22 2.55 -5.28 7.21
CA ALA A 22 2.14 -5.34 8.62
C ALA A 22 0.62 -5.49 8.76
N THR A 23 -0.16 -4.72 7.99
CA THR A 23 -1.62 -4.82 7.96
C THR A 23 -2.10 -6.22 7.55
N LEU A 24 -1.50 -6.82 6.51
CA LEU A 24 -1.81 -8.20 6.12
C LEU A 24 -1.46 -9.22 7.20
N LEU A 25 -0.31 -9.04 7.85
CA LEU A 25 0.13 -9.91 8.94
C LEU A 25 -0.84 -9.82 10.12
N SER A 26 -1.22 -8.61 10.55
CA SER A 26 -2.17 -8.37 11.64
C SER A 26 -3.50 -9.08 11.40
N TYR A 27 -4.02 -9.02 10.17
CA TYR A 27 -5.24 -9.75 9.81
C TYR A 27 -5.04 -11.26 9.90
N ARG A 28 -3.92 -11.77 9.36
CA ARG A 28 -3.64 -13.22 9.37
C ARG A 28 -3.45 -13.82 10.76
N ILE A 29 -2.93 -13.05 11.71
CA ILE A 29 -2.79 -13.49 13.10
C ILE A 29 -4.05 -13.21 13.94
N GLY A 30 -5.10 -12.67 13.35
CA GLY A 30 -6.37 -12.38 14.02
C GLY A 30 -6.32 -11.18 14.97
N SER A 31 -5.30 -10.31 14.86
CA SER A 31 -5.22 -9.08 15.66
C SER A 31 -6.14 -7.99 15.14
N VAL A 32 -6.53 -8.05 13.87
CA VAL A 32 -7.55 -7.17 13.28
C VAL A 32 -8.54 -7.99 12.47
N ASP A 33 -9.78 -7.51 12.39
CA ASP A 33 -10.83 -8.11 11.59
C ASP A 33 -10.82 -7.63 10.13
N ARG A 34 -11.82 -8.06 9.34
CA ARG A 34 -11.91 -7.70 7.92
C ARG A 34 -12.22 -6.22 7.71
N ASP A 35 -13.04 -5.61 8.55
CA ASP A 35 -13.44 -4.22 8.40
C ASP A 35 -12.27 -3.30 8.76
N GLU A 36 -11.50 -3.66 9.79
CA GLU A 36 -10.25 -3.00 10.16
C GLU A 36 -9.17 -3.16 9.07
N LEU A 37 -9.03 -4.35 8.47
CA LEU A 37 -8.16 -4.55 7.30
C LEU A 37 -8.54 -3.59 6.16
N LEU A 38 -9.81 -3.56 5.77
CA LEU A 38 -10.29 -2.68 4.68
C LEU A 38 -10.12 -1.19 5.02
N GLY A 39 -10.35 -0.80 6.27
CA GLY A 39 -10.09 0.56 6.76
C GLY A 39 -8.62 0.95 6.59
N ASN A 40 -7.69 0.08 6.99
CA ASN A 40 -6.26 0.32 6.80
C ASN A 40 -5.85 0.40 5.32
N LEU A 41 -6.38 -0.50 4.48
CA LEU A 41 -6.11 -0.49 3.04
C LEU A 41 -6.63 0.79 2.37
N ARG A 42 -7.82 1.29 2.77
CA ARG A 42 -8.36 2.57 2.29
C ARG A 42 -7.43 3.74 2.62
N VAL A 43 -6.90 3.78 3.85
CA VAL A 43 -5.94 4.84 4.25
C VAL A 43 -4.67 4.77 3.40
N LEU A 44 -4.11 3.57 3.20
CA LEU A 44 -2.93 3.38 2.35
C LEU A 44 -3.18 3.83 0.91
N CYS A 45 -4.31 3.46 0.31
CA CYS A 45 -4.64 3.76 -1.09
C CYS A 45 -4.85 5.26 -1.37
N ARG A 46 -5.09 6.08 -0.35
CA ARG A 46 -5.15 7.55 -0.52
C ARG A 46 -3.80 8.16 -0.88
N GLY A 47 -2.71 7.62 -0.35
CA GLY A 47 -1.37 8.19 -0.53
C GLY A 47 -0.74 7.87 -1.89
N GLY A 48 -0.19 8.88 -2.57
CA GLY A 48 0.46 8.69 -3.86
C GLY A 48 1.66 7.73 -3.82
N ALA A 49 2.33 7.60 -2.66
CA ALA A 49 3.43 6.66 -2.47
C ALA A 49 2.98 5.19 -2.55
N PHE A 50 1.77 4.89 -2.08
CA PHE A 50 1.27 3.52 -2.12
C PHE A 50 0.88 3.11 -3.54
N ALA A 51 0.24 3.99 -4.31
CA ALA A 51 -0.05 3.72 -5.72
C ALA A 51 1.22 3.41 -6.52
N GLU A 52 2.28 4.22 -6.36
CA GLU A 52 3.56 3.97 -7.02
C GLU A 52 4.23 2.68 -6.53
N CYS A 53 4.19 2.41 -5.22
CA CYS A 53 4.69 1.16 -4.65
C CYS A 53 3.93 -0.05 -5.23
N TRP A 54 2.61 0.07 -5.36
CA TRP A 54 1.75 -0.95 -5.93
C TRP A 54 2.18 -1.24 -7.37
N GLU A 55 2.28 -0.25 -8.25
CA GLU A 55 2.73 -0.48 -9.62
C GLU A 55 4.11 -1.13 -9.70
N ARG A 56 5.09 -0.61 -8.95
CA ARG A 56 6.47 -1.11 -8.95
C ARG A 56 6.61 -2.55 -8.45
N THR A 57 5.66 -3.04 -7.66
CA THR A 57 5.70 -4.39 -7.08
C THR A 57 4.77 -5.38 -7.81
N ALA A 58 4.17 -4.98 -8.94
CA ALA A 58 3.24 -5.80 -9.72
C ALA A 58 3.78 -7.19 -10.09
N GLU A 59 5.04 -7.27 -10.54
CA GLU A 59 5.65 -8.54 -10.95
C GLU A 59 5.81 -9.54 -9.79
N HIS A 60 5.89 -9.07 -8.54
CA HIS A 60 5.93 -9.96 -7.37
C HIS A 60 4.56 -10.53 -7.01
N ARG A 61 3.47 -9.79 -7.32
CA ARG A 61 2.09 -10.24 -7.02
C ARG A 61 1.46 -11.05 -8.16
N ARG A 62 1.86 -10.80 -9.41
CA ARG A 62 1.31 -11.47 -10.60
C ARG A 62 1.31 -13.00 -10.55
N PRO A 63 2.34 -13.69 -10.01
CA PRO A 63 2.36 -15.15 -9.99
C PRO A 63 1.57 -15.79 -8.84
N LEU A 64 0.90 -15.01 -7.97
CA LEU A 64 0.14 -15.57 -6.86
C LEU A 64 -1.09 -16.36 -7.36
N PRO A 65 -1.42 -17.53 -6.76
CA PRO A 65 -2.65 -18.26 -7.08
C PRO A 65 -3.89 -17.37 -6.89
N GLU A 66 -4.86 -17.46 -7.80
CA GLU A 66 -6.04 -16.57 -7.84
C GLU A 66 -6.92 -16.61 -6.57
N ASP A 67 -6.94 -17.77 -5.92
CA ASP A 67 -7.65 -18.08 -4.68
C ASP A 67 -6.84 -17.75 -3.42
N SER A 68 -5.55 -17.45 -3.58
CA SER A 68 -4.69 -17.07 -2.47
C SER A 68 -5.20 -15.80 -1.79
N PHE A 69 -4.98 -15.71 -0.48
CA PHE A 69 -5.30 -14.51 0.28
C PHE A 69 -4.65 -13.25 -0.32
N GLY A 70 -3.40 -13.36 -0.81
CA GLY A 70 -2.70 -12.25 -1.43
C GLY A 70 -3.38 -11.77 -2.72
N ALA A 71 -3.85 -12.69 -3.57
CA ALA A 71 -4.59 -12.33 -4.79
C ALA A 71 -5.96 -11.71 -4.46
N ARG A 72 -6.67 -12.24 -3.46
CA ARG A 72 -7.95 -11.66 -2.98
C ARG A 72 -7.77 -10.24 -2.47
N VAL A 73 -6.78 -10.00 -1.60
CA VAL A 73 -6.50 -8.65 -1.10
C VAL A 73 -5.97 -7.74 -2.21
N GLY A 74 -5.21 -8.27 -3.15
CA GLY A 74 -4.75 -7.52 -4.32
C GLY A 74 -5.91 -6.91 -5.09
N ARG A 75 -6.97 -7.70 -5.37
CA ARG A 75 -8.18 -7.19 -6.03
C ARG A 75 -8.89 -6.09 -5.24
N GLU A 76 -8.97 -6.24 -3.92
CA GLU A 76 -9.55 -5.19 -3.05
C GLU A 76 -8.72 -3.90 -3.13
N VAL A 77 -7.39 -4.01 -3.14
CA VAL A 77 -6.50 -2.85 -3.34
C VAL A 77 -6.69 -2.23 -4.72
N ASP A 78 -6.80 -3.04 -5.77
CA ASP A 78 -7.04 -2.54 -7.13
C ASP A 78 -8.35 -1.73 -7.18
N THR A 79 -9.44 -2.24 -6.60
CA THR A 79 -10.72 -1.51 -6.48
C THR A 79 -10.56 -0.21 -5.69
N LEU A 80 -9.84 -0.23 -4.56
CA LEU A 80 -9.62 0.98 -3.74
C LEU A 80 -8.77 2.05 -4.45
N LEU A 81 -7.84 1.64 -5.29
CA LEU A 81 -7.04 2.55 -6.12
C LEU A 81 -7.86 3.11 -7.28
N GLU A 82 -8.77 2.33 -7.87
CA GLU A 82 -9.73 2.78 -8.90
C GLU A 82 -10.77 3.77 -8.34
N GLU A 83 -11.26 3.56 -7.11
CA GLU A 83 -12.22 4.42 -6.43
C GLU A 83 -11.61 5.73 -5.87
N ARG A 84 -10.31 5.93 -6.06
CA ARG A 84 -9.60 7.09 -5.55
C ARG A 84 -10.15 8.37 -6.21
N VAL A 85 -10.81 9.21 -5.41
CA VAL A 85 -11.26 10.55 -5.83
C VAL A 85 -10.03 11.40 -6.17
N ASP A 86 -10.11 12.13 -7.28
CA ASP A 86 -9.08 13.06 -7.78
C ASP A 86 -8.85 14.26 -6.84
N ASP A 87 -8.42 14.03 -5.60
CA ASP A 87 -7.57 14.96 -4.86
C ASP A 87 -6.69 14.17 -3.89
N PRO A 88 -5.55 13.66 -4.37
CA PRO A 88 -4.64 12.91 -3.54
C PRO A 88 -3.86 13.87 -2.64
N ASP A 89 -4.43 14.22 -1.49
CA ASP A 89 -3.64 14.78 -0.39
C ASP A 89 -2.39 13.90 -0.21
N GLU A 90 -1.22 14.45 -0.51
CA GLU A 90 0.03 13.73 -0.41
C GLU A 90 0.28 13.41 1.08
N TRP A 91 0.02 12.15 1.44
CA TRP A 91 0.13 11.67 2.82
C TRP A 91 1.61 11.61 3.25
N TRP A 92 2.05 12.59 4.06
CA TRP A 92 3.46 12.94 4.28
C TRP A 92 4.22 12.22 5.42
N VAL A 93 3.92 10.95 5.74
CA VAL A 93 4.49 10.28 6.94
C VAL A 93 6.03 10.15 6.95
N VAL A 94 6.75 10.42 5.85
CA VAL A 94 8.22 10.27 5.77
C VAL A 94 9.00 11.49 5.24
N GLY A 95 8.41 12.71 5.24
CA GLY A 95 9.07 14.03 5.05
C GLY A 95 8.13 15.11 4.47
N SER A 96 8.18 16.43 4.81
CA SER A 96 9.18 17.31 5.49
C SER A 96 8.50 18.53 6.23
N PRO A 97 9.15 19.38 7.09
CA PRO A 97 10.55 19.39 7.59
C PRO A 97 10.73 19.51 9.13
N LEU A 98 11.94 19.23 9.64
CA LEU A 98 12.46 20.02 10.79
C LEU A 98 13.12 21.27 10.21
N MET A 99 12.51 22.42 10.49
CA MET A 99 13.17 23.72 10.51
C MET A 99 14.29 23.74 11.55
#